data_AF-A0A1T5GMZ1-F1
#
_entry.id   AF-A0A1T5GMZ1-F1
#
_cell.length_a   1.000
_cell.length_b   1.000
_cell.length_c   1.000
_cell.angle_alpha   90.00
_cell.angle_beta   90.00
_cell.angle_gamma   90.00
#
_symmetry.space_group_name_H-M   'P 1'
#
loop_
_entity.id
_entity.type
_entity.pdbx_description
1 polymer ?
#
loop_
_entity_poly.entity_id
_entity_poly.type
_entity_poly.pdbx_seq_one_letter_code
_entity_poly.pdbx_strand_id
1 'polypeptide(L)'
;MYMSFENRSKRRSVHKSIKGLIGIILSIVIFTIMMPPTELRAADLTTVLYKKVTVDANHKVTLGDGSAECTMITGTTTTLTGSSNENEGWYAVKETVNINSNVSASGDVKLILMDGADLTIIGGASGKGGIYFTDDGTLTIYGQQNQSGKMTAKGYDGLSKIDYGGMAGLTINGGNVVLQSSHLNSYGLRLSSVAKLTVNGGSIHCENVSPTTNATPFGVLDGTIELNGGEITVIGKSDANGASGPVNAYGGKMYAVSGKAATPGVGGIITLGTDTFAYESASPITDVEADDVTAITSGTKASKRYVLIQYVSSGEEGGEGGGSGNGGQGSSGETPVSANLAVVKGKQNIKSLYKTYGESGYKYKFKIDNKSERKIFKVSSKGDLKAKKEGSAVVSLYRKVKKGKWEKAEEHTFKSELPEFEKKITMTAGETIEASKYTKKAISVSPNYISKKPAVATVDSTTGKITAVKKGSTKITATYGSGKGAAKYTIKVKVK
;
A
#
# COMPACT_ATOMS: atom_id res chain seq x y z
N MET A 1 -17.56 -56.01 -73.70
CA MET A 1 -16.25 -56.23 -73.04
C MET A 1 -15.66 -54.92 -72.48
N TYR A 2 -16.46 -54.06 -71.83
CA TYR A 2 -16.02 -52.76 -71.30
C TYR A 2 -16.16 -52.62 -69.77
N MET A 3 -16.87 -53.53 -69.09
CA MET A 3 -17.09 -53.47 -67.63
C MET A 3 -15.96 -54.10 -66.77
N SER A 4 -14.95 -54.73 -67.37
CA SER A 4 -13.90 -55.45 -66.62
C SER A 4 -12.66 -54.60 -66.30
N PHE A 5 -12.40 -53.52 -67.04
CA PHE A 5 -11.21 -52.68 -66.85
C PHE A 5 -11.38 -51.61 -65.76
N GLU A 6 -12.57 -51.05 -65.59
CA GLU A 6 -12.82 -49.99 -64.59
C GLU A 6 -12.68 -50.49 -63.14
N ASN A 7 -13.07 -51.73 -62.88
CA ASN A 7 -13.01 -52.32 -61.53
C ASN A 7 -11.58 -52.65 -61.07
N ARG A 8 -10.66 -52.94 -62.01
CA ARG A 8 -9.25 -53.20 -61.68
C ARG A 8 -8.47 -51.90 -61.41
N SER A 9 -8.82 -50.81 -62.09
CA SER A 9 -8.20 -49.49 -61.87
C SER A 9 -8.53 -48.91 -60.48
N LYS A 10 -9.81 -48.93 -60.08
CA LYS A 10 -10.26 -48.47 -58.75
C LYS A 10 -9.63 -49.27 -57.60
N ARG A 11 -9.53 -50.61 -57.72
CA ARG A 11 -8.89 -51.45 -56.68
C ARG A 11 -7.39 -51.17 -56.51
N ARG A 12 -6.65 -50.89 -57.58
CA ARG A 12 -5.22 -50.54 -57.49
C ARG A 12 -4.99 -49.15 -56.90
N SER A 13 -5.86 -48.18 -57.21
CA SER A 13 -5.79 -46.82 -56.65
C SER A 13 -6.05 -46.83 -55.13
N VAL A 14 -7.10 -47.54 -54.68
CA VAL A 14 -7.42 -47.69 -53.25
C VAL A 14 -6.30 -48.39 -52.47
N HIS A 15 -5.68 -49.42 -53.05
CA HIS A 15 -4.54 -50.10 -52.41
C HIS A 15 -3.28 -49.22 -52.30
N LYS A 16 -3.05 -48.32 -53.26
CA LYS A 16 -1.91 -47.39 -53.24
C LYS A 16 -2.13 -46.28 -52.21
N SER A 17 -3.35 -45.77 -52.08
CA SER A 17 -3.71 -44.77 -51.06
C SER A 17 -3.70 -45.34 -49.63
N ILE A 18 -4.16 -46.58 -49.42
CA ILE A 18 -4.13 -47.22 -48.08
C ILE A 18 -2.68 -47.52 -47.64
N LYS A 19 -1.81 -47.97 -48.55
CA LYS A 19 -0.38 -48.19 -48.23
C LYS A 19 0.36 -46.88 -47.94
N GLY A 20 0.00 -45.80 -48.65
CA GLY A 20 0.51 -44.45 -48.35
C GLY A 20 0.05 -43.95 -46.97
N LEU A 21 -1.23 -44.16 -46.63
CA LEU A 21 -1.78 -43.77 -45.32
C LEU A 21 -1.16 -44.55 -44.17
N ILE A 22 -0.99 -45.87 -44.32
CA ILE A 22 -0.36 -46.72 -43.31
C ILE A 22 1.11 -46.34 -43.13
N GLY A 23 1.83 -46.00 -44.21
CA GLY A 23 3.22 -45.51 -44.12
C GLY A 23 3.35 -44.20 -43.37
N ILE A 24 2.42 -43.26 -43.55
CA ILE A 24 2.38 -41.98 -42.83
C ILE A 24 2.02 -42.17 -41.36
N ILE A 25 1.09 -43.08 -41.04
CA ILE A 25 0.72 -43.38 -39.66
C ILE A 25 1.90 -44.05 -38.93
N LEU A 26 2.60 -44.98 -39.58
CA LEU A 26 3.77 -45.64 -38.98
C LEU A 26 4.92 -44.67 -38.74
N SER A 27 5.17 -43.72 -39.66
CA SER A 27 6.22 -42.73 -39.49
C SER A 27 5.92 -41.71 -38.40
N ILE A 28 4.66 -41.29 -38.25
CA ILE A 28 4.24 -40.43 -37.13
C ILE A 28 4.45 -41.17 -35.82
N VAL A 29 4.01 -42.43 -35.72
CA VAL A 29 4.18 -43.24 -34.50
C VAL A 29 5.66 -43.40 -34.15
N ILE A 30 6.52 -43.75 -35.11
CA ILE A 30 7.97 -43.90 -34.89
C ILE A 30 8.61 -42.58 -34.44
N PHE A 31 8.16 -41.44 -34.98
CA PHE A 31 8.63 -40.12 -34.55
C PHE A 31 8.24 -39.81 -33.10
N THR A 32 7.04 -40.23 -32.65
CA THR A 32 6.60 -40.03 -31.26
C THR A 32 7.33 -40.91 -30.24
N ILE A 33 7.80 -42.11 -30.63
CA ILE A 33 8.58 -43.01 -29.73
C ILE A 33 10.08 -42.74 -29.75
N MET A 34 10.60 -42.07 -30.79
CA MET A 34 12.02 -41.68 -30.88
C MET A 34 12.33 -40.27 -30.39
N MET A 35 11.32 -39.44 -30.15
CA MET A 35 11.50 -38.27 -29.31
C MET A 35 11.85 -38.76 -27.90
N PRO A 36 12.96 -38.30 -27.28
CA PRO A 36 13.16 -38.54 -25.86
C PRO A 36 11.87 -38.11 -25.15
N PRO A 37 11.37 -38.87 -24.15
CA PRO A 37 10.19 -38.46 -23.42
C PRO A 37 10.41 -37.00 -23.07
N THR A 38 9.58 -36.12 -23.64
CA THR A 38 9.52 -34.77 -23.15
C THR A 38 8.87 -35.00 -21.81
N GLU A 39 9.69 -35.18 -20.78
CA GLU A 39 9.22 -35.09 -19.42
C GLU A 39 8.57 -33.71 -19.39
N LEU A 40 7.24 -33.67 -19.44
CA LEU A 40 6.49 -32.62 -18.77
C LEU A 40 6.94 -32.75 -17.32
N ARG A 41 8.08 -32.13 -17.00
CA ARG A 41 8.49 -31.92 -15.62
C ARG A 41 7.32 -31.15 -15.04
N ALA A 42 6.55 -31.82 -14.19
CA ALA A 42 5.70 -31.11 -13.26
C ALA A 42 6.58 -30.01 -12.67
N ALA A 43 6.10 -28.76 -12.69
CA ALA A 43 6.85 -27.68 -12.07
C ALA A 43 7.24 -28.15 -10.67
N ASP A 44 8.53 -28.05 -10.32
CA ASP A 44 9.00 -28.37 -8.97
C ASP A 44 8.37 -27.34 -8.03
N LEU A 45 7.17 -27.66 -7.52
CA LEU A 45 6.40 -26.81 -6.63
C LEU A 45 6.99 -26.86 -5.23
N THR A 46 7.02 -25.72 -4.57
CA THR A 46 7.49 -25.59 -3.19
C THR A 46 6.39 -24.98 -2.34
N THR A 47 6.06 -25.63 -1.21
CA THR A 47 5.16 -25.04 -0.22
C THR A 47 5.80 -23.82 0.42
N VAL A 48 5.17 -22.65 0.27
CA VAL A 48 5.66 -21.38 0.83
C VAL A 48 4.60 -20.77 1.74
N LEU A 49 5.02 -20.38 2.94
CA LEU A 49 4.19 -19.63 3.89
C LEU A 49 4.14 -18.15 3.51
N TYR A 50 3.01 -17.50 3.75
CA TYR A 50 2.82 -16.07 3.52
C TYR A 50 1.82 -15.46 4.51
N LYS A 51 1.79 -14.12 4.59
CA LYS A 51 0.74 -13.41 5.31
C LYS A 51 -0.51 -13.30 4.45
N LYS A 52 -1.52 -14.09 4.80
CA LYS A 52 -2.85 -13.98 4.18
C LYS A 52 -3.51 -12.69 4.65
N VAL A 53 -4.09 -11.96 3.72
CA VAL A 53 -4.77 -10.69 4.01
C VAL A 53 -6.25 -10.85 3.79
N THR A 54 -7.04 -10.47 4.79
CA THR A 54 -8.50 -10.34 4.68
C THR A 54 -8.87 -8.89 4.90
N VAL A 55 -9.72 -8.36 4.02
CA VAL A 55 -10.32 -7.04 4.15
C VAL A 55 -11.81 -7.24 4.39
N ASP A 56 -12.34 -6.68 5.49
CA ASP A 56 -13.77 -6.75 5.77
C ASP A 56 -14.56 -5.65 5.02
N ALA A 57 -15.89 -5.68 5.14
CA ALA A 57 -16.76 -4.68 4.51
C ALA A 57 -16.55 -3.24 5.01
N ASN A 58 -15.80 -3.04 6.11
CA ASN A 58 -15.42 -1.74 6.64
C ASN A 58 -13.98 -1.35 6.26
N HIS A 59 -13.39 -2.02 5.26
CA HIS A 59 -12.01 -1.82 4.80
C HIS A 59 -10.94 -2.10 5.87
N LYS A 60 -11.29 -2.83 6.93
CA LYS A 60 -10.34 -3.21 7.97
C LYS A 60 -9.49 -4.39 7.50
N VAL A 61 -8.17 -4.20 7.50
CA VAL A 61 -7.20 -5.23 7.17
C VAL A 61 -6.93 -6.13 8.38
N THR A 62 -7.02 -7.44 8.17
CA THR A 62 -6.61 -8.47 9.13
C THR A 62 -5.56 -9.37 8.49
N LEU A 63 -4.48 -9.64 9.22
CA LEU A 63 -3.40 -10.54 8.79
C LEU A 63 -3.61 -11.92 9.42
N GLY A 64 -3.61 -12.95 8.59
CA GLY A 64 -3.54 -14.35 8.98
C GLY A 64 -2.32 -15.03 8.37
N ASP A 65 -2.21 -16.34 8.60
CA ASP A 65 -1.19 -17.19 7.99
C ASP A 65 -1.81 -18.00 6.85
N GLY A 66 -1.08 -18.11 5.74
CA GLY A 66 -1.45 -18.92 4.58
C GLY A 66 -0.25 -19.73 4.08
N SER A 67 -0.54 -20.76 3.29
CA SER A 67 0.43 -21.59 2.59
C SER A 67 -0.01 -21.79 1.15
N ALA A 68 0.92 -21.81 0.21
CA ALA A 68 0.65 -22.09 -1.20
C ALA A 68 1.77 -22.93 -1.82
N GLU A 69 1.42 -23.81 -2.74
CA GLU A 69 2.37 -24.51 -3.60
C GLU A 69 2.81 -23.58 -4.72
N CYS A 70 4.07 -23.17 -4.71
CA CYS A 70 4.58 -22.11 -5.57
C CYS A 70 5.58 -22.64 -6.59
N THR A 71 5.49 -22.10 -7.81
CA THR A 71 6.60 -22.17 -8.77
C THR A 71 7.66 -21.16 -8.36
N MET A 72 8.90 -21.60 -8.15
CA MET A 72 9.98 -20.69 -7.76
C MET A 72 10.43 -19.82 -8.93
N ILE A 73 10.48 -18.50 -8.71
CA ILE A 73 11.05 -17.56 -9.68
C ILE A 73 12.57 -17.71 -9.70
N THR A 74 13.13 -17.79 -10.90
CA THR A 74 14.58 -17.86 -11.15
C THR A 74 14.99 -16.77 -12.13
N GLY A 75 16.30 -16.59 -12.35
CA GLY A 75 16.81 -15.59 -13.31
C GLY A 75 16.42 -15.87 -14.77
N THR A 76 15.87 -17.05 -15.07
CA THR A 76 15.40 -17.45 -16.40
C THR A 76 13.88 -17.38 -16.54
N THR A 77 13.14 -16.95 -15.52
CA THR A 77 11.68 -16.81 -15.60
C THR A 77 11.32 -15.70 -16.59
N THR A 78 10.56 -16.04 -17.63
CA THR A 78 10.08 -15.09 -18.66
C THR A 78 8.56 -15.01 -18.74
N THR A 79 7.85 -15.94 -18.09
CA THR A 79 6.39 -16.08 -18.15
C THR A 79 5.81 -16.34 -16.77
N LEU A 80 4.71 -15.67 -16.44
CA LEU A 80 3.88 -15.92 -15.27
C LEU A 80 2.45 -16.20 -15.73
N THR A 81 1.95 -17.41 -15.49
CA THR A 81 0.59 -17.80 -15.87
C THR A 81 -0.24 -17.94 -14.62
N GLY A 82 -1.21 -17.04 -14.49
CA GLY A 82 -2.18 -16.98 -13.43
C GLY A 82 -3.40 -17.85 -13.70
N SER A 83 -4.19 -18.06 -12.66
CA SER A 83 -5.41 -18.87 -12.69
C SER A 83 -6.38 -18.36 -11.64
N SER A 84 -7.67 -18.32 -11.99
CA SER A 84 -8.74 -17.99 -11.06
C SER A 84 -8.94 -19.08 -10.00
N ASN A 85 -8.36 -20.28 -10.20
CA ASN A 85 -8.25 -21.29 -9.15
C ASN A 85 -7.30 -20.79 -8.06
N GLU A 86 -7.78 -20.74 -6.82
CA GLU A 86 -7.04 -20.24 -5.66
C GLU A 86 -5.79 -21.05 -5.32
N ASN A 87 -5.69 -22.28 -5.82
CA ASN A 87 -4.54 -23.17 -5.61
C ASN A 87 -3.51 -23.10 -6.74
N GLU A 88 -3.73 -22.29 -7.77
CA GLU A 88 -2.89 -22.17 -8.95
C GLU A 88 -2.44 -20.71 -9.18
N GLY A 89 -1.45 -20.55 -10.08
CA GLY A 89 -0.89 -19.24 -10.42
C GLY A 89 0.01 -18.64 -9.33
N TRP A 90 0.51 -19.47 -8.41
CA TRP A 90 1.38 -19.07 -7.32
C TRP A 90 2.86 -19.15 -7.70
N TYR A 91 3.55 -18.05 -7.44
CA TYR A 91 4.99 -17.90 -7.63
C TYR A 91 5.63 -17.38 -6.35
N ALA A 92 6.88 -17.75 -6.10
CA ALA A 92 7.62 -17.26 -4.94
C ALA A 92 9.05 -16.89 -5.27
N VAL A 93 9.58 -15.90 -4.56
CA VAL A 93 10.98 -15.48 -4.61
C VAL A 93 11.61 -15.83 -3.27
N LYS A 94 12.60 -16.72 -3.27
CA LYS A 94 13.26 -17.20 -2.04
C LYS A 94 14.56 -16.48 -1.72
N GLU A 95 15.22 -15.94 -2.74
CA GLU A 95 16.55 -15.37 -2.64
C GLU A 95 16.68 -14.14 -3.53
N THR A 96 17.92 -13.67 -3.74
CA THR A 96 18.18 -12.61 -4.70
C THR A 96 18.11 -13.18 -6.12
N VAL A 97 17.18 -12.67 -6.93
CA VAL A 97 16.96 -13.10 -8.31
C VAL A 97 17.01 -11.89 -9.24
N ASN A 98 17.83 -11.98 -10.29
CA ASN A 98 17.90 -10.97 -11.34
C ASN A 98 17.36 -11.55 -12.65
N ILE A 99 16.29 -10.96 -13.17
CA ILE A 99 15.75 -11.26 -14.50
C ILE A 99 16.10 -10.09 -15.40
N ASN A 100 17.01 -10.31 -16.36
CA ASN A 100 17.49 -9.28 -17.29
C ASN A 100 16.70 -9.27 -18.60
N SER A 101 15.39 -9.53 -18.50
CA SER A 101 14.45 -9.57 -19.61
C SER A 101 13.06 -9.15 -19.13
N ASN A 102 12.14 -8.93 -20.08
CA ASN A 102 10.74 -8.70 -19.75
C ASN A 102 10.09 -10.00 -19.27
N VAL A 103 9.19 -9.90 -18.29
CA VAL A 103 8.35 -11.00 -17.83
C VAL A 103 6.93 -10.79 -18.36
N SER A 104 6.48 -11.67 -19.24
CA SER A 104 5.07 -11.69 -19.68
C SER A 104 4.19 -12.36 -18.62
N ALA A 105 3.03 -11.80 -18.34
CA ALA A 105 2.06 -12.32 -17.41
C ALA A 105 0.68 -12.45 -18.06
N SER A 106 -0.12 -13.41 -17.62
CA SER A 106 -1.50 -13.61 -18.06
C SER A 106 -2.35 -14.20 -16.93
N GLY A 107 -3.65 -13.91 -16.86
CA GLY A 107 -4.54 -14.42 -15.81
C GLY A 107 -4.22 -13.92 -14.38
N ASP A 108 -4.74 -14.60 -13.35
CA ASP A 108 -4.60 -14.17 -11.95
C ASP A 108 -3.31 -14.68 -11.28
N VAL A 109 -2.24 -13.89 -11.38
CA VAL A 109 -0.90 -14.19 -10.87
C VAL A 109 -0.78 -13.79 -9.40
N LYS A 110 -0.22 -14.69 -8.58
CA LYS A 110 0.01 -14.49 -7.14
C LYS A 110 1.49 -14.66 -6.85
N LEU A 111 2.12 -13.66 -6.25
CA LEU A 111 3.55 -13.62 -5.99
C LEU A 111 3.84 -13.48 -4.49
N ILE A 112 4.64 -14.38 -3.93
CA ILE A 112 5.15 -14.28 -2.56
C ILE A 112 6.60 -13.79 -2.58
N LEU A 113 6.84 -12.65 -1.95
CA LEU A 113 8.18 -12.15 -1.66
C LEU A 113 8.59 -12.66 -0.27
N MET A 114 9.43 -13.71 -0.24
CA MET A 114 9.89 -14.28 1.02
C MET A 114 10.77 -13.29 1.79
N ASP A 115 10.84 -13.47 3.11
CA ASP A 115 11.63 -12.58 3.96
C ASP A 115 13.11 -12.62 3.55
N GLY A 116 13.68 -11.45 3.25
CA GLY A 116 15.07 -11.30 2.79
C GLY A 116 15.30 -11.53 1.29
N ALA A 117 14.28 -11.91 0.52
CA ALA A 117 14.38 -12.05 -0.93
C ALA A 117 14.45 -10.68 -1.65
N ASP A 118 15.17 -10.60 -2.77
CA ASP A 118 15.23 -9.40 -3.63
C ASP A 118 15.10 -9.81 -5.10
N LEU A 119 13.92 -9.60 -5.68
CA LEU A 119 13.66 -9.82 -7.11
C LEU A 119 13.91 -8.52 -7.87
N THR A 120 14.89 -8.49 -8.76
CA THR A 120 15.07 -7.39 -9.71
C THR A 120 14.71 -7.85 -11.12
N ILE A 121 13.76 -7.16 -11.74
CA ILE A 121 13.37 -7.35 -13.14
C ILE A 121 13.79 -6.12 -13.93
N ILE A 122 14.59 -6.34 -14.97
CA ILE A 122 15.08 -5.29 -15.87
C ILE A 122 14.54 -5.58 -17.26
N GLY A 123 13.50 -4.85 -17.67
CA GLY A 123 12.94 -4.96 -19.01
C GLY A 123 13.98 -4.59 -20.08
N GLY A 124 14.14 -5.46 -21.08
CA GLY A 124 15.26 -5.40 -22.04
C GLY A 124 14.89 -4.99 -23.47
N ALA A 125 13.61 -4.82 -23.81
CA ALA A 125 13.17 -4.51 -25.17
C ALA A 125 12.18 -3.33 -25.24
N SER A 126 12.19 -2.62 -26.37
CA SER A 126 11.20 -1.60 -26.73
C SER A 126 9.78 -2.19 -26.73
N GLY A 127 8.81 -1.44 -26.21
CA GLY A 127 7.40 -1.83 -26.11
C GLY A 127 6.97 -2.64 -24.88
N LYS A 128 7.86 -3.12 -23.99
CA LYS A 128 7.48 -3.95 -22.82
C LYS A 128 8.06 -3.48 -21.47
N GLY A 129 7.21 -3.48 -20.44
CA GLY A 129 7.59 -3.18 -19.04
C GLY A 129 8.41 -4.29 -18.36
N GLY A 130 8.78 -4.09 -17.10
CA GLY A 130 9.43 -5.14 -16.31
C GLY A 130 8.53 -6.39 -16.24
N ILE A 131 7.30 -6.19 -15.76
CA ILE A 131 6.20 -7.15 -15.90
C ILE A 131 5.14 -6.55 -16.83
N TYR A 132 4.71 -7.32 -17.83
CA TYR A 132 3.72 -6.93 -18.83
C TYR A 132 2.61 -7.98 -18.91
N PHE A 133 1.35 -7.56 -18.77
CA PHE A 133 0.19 -8.44 -18.91
C PHE A 133 -0.28 -8.53 -20.37
N THR A 134 -0.55 -9.75 -20.84
CA THR A 134 -1.03 -10.01 -22.22
C THR A 134 -2.56 -10.08 -22.32
N ASP A 135 -3.26 -10.02 -21.19
CA ASP A 135 -4.72 -10.10 -21.05
C ASP A 135 -5.19 -9.23 -19.86
N ASP A 136 -6.48 -9.32 -19.54
CA ASP A 136 -7.12 -8.62 -18.40
C ASP A 136 -6.86 -9.30 -17.05
N GLY A 137 -5.70 -9.94 -16.88
CA GLY A 137 -5.30 -10.63 -15.66
C GLY A 137 -5.04 -9.69 -14.47
N THR A 138 -4.71 -10.28 -13.32
CA THR A 138 -4.40 -9.55 -12.09
C THR A 138 -3.04 -9.96 -11.52
N LEU A 139 -2.39 -9.03 -10.83
CA LEU A 139 -1.20 -9.33 -10.02
C LEU A 139 -1.49 -9.09 -8.55
N THR A 140 -1.30 -10.11 -7.72
CA THR A 140 -1.39 -10.00 -6.26
C THR A 140 -0.05 -10.33 -5.62
N ILE A 141 0.49 -9.40 -4.83
CA ILE A 141 1.79 -9.55 -4.16
C ILE A 141 1.61 -9.70 -2.65
N TYR A 142 2.22 -10.73 -2.08
CA TYR A 142 2.24 -11.03 -0.65
C TYR A 142 3.66 -10.94 -0.08
N GLY A 143 3.75 -10.58 1.19
CA GLY A 143 4.97 -10.72 1.99
C GLY A 143 4.86 -11.87 2.99
N GLN A 144 6.01 -12.27 3.53
CA GLN A 144 6.09 -13.14 4.70
C GLN A 144 5.99 -12.34 6.01
N GLN A 145 6.26 -13.01 7.12
CA GLN A 145 6.04 -12.53 8.49
C GLN A 145 6.72 -11.17 8.75
N ASN A 146 7.93 -10.97 8.24
CA ASN A 146 8.66 -9.73 8.41
C ASN A 146 8.37 -8.69 7.32
N GLN A 147 7.65 -9.07 6.26
CA GLN A 147 7.37 -8.26 5.07
C GLN A 147 8.63 -7.63 4.47
N SER A 148 9.78 -8.30 4.62
CA SER A 148 11.09 -7.75 4.22
C SER A 148 11.45 -8.08 2.77
N GLY A 149 10.76 -9.04 2.16
CA GLY A 149 10.91 -9.38 0.75
C GLY A 149 10.66 -8.18 -0.16
N LYS A 150 11.47 -8.05 -1.20
CA LYS A 150 11.51 -6.88 -2.08
C LYS A 150 11.42 -7.29 -3.55
N MET A 151 10.71 -6.49 -4.32
CA MET A 151 10.70 -6.55 -5.79
C MET A 151 11.07 -5.17 -6.34
N THR A 152 12.03 -5.13 -7.26
CA THR A 152 12.42 -3.94 -8.02
C THR A 152 12.11 -4.17 -9.49
N ALA A 153 11.21 -3.38 -10.06
CA ALA A 153 10.97 -3.38 -11.51
C ALA A 153 11.59 -2.14 -12.15
N LYS A 154 12.39 -2.38 -13.18
CA LYS A 154 13.04 -1.39 -14.04
C LYS A 154 12.65 -1.67 -15.49
N GLY A 155 12.81 -0.68 -16.36
CA GLY A 155 12.45 -0.83 -17.76
C GLY A 155 12.99 0.29 -18.62
N TYR A 156 13.06 0.02 -19.92
CA TYR A 156 13.61 0.90 -20.96
C TYR A 156 12.66 2.04 -21.35
N ASP A 157 13.13 2.92 -22.24
CA ASP A 157 12.46 4.12 -22.79
C ASP A 157 10.96 3.94 -23.08
N GLY A 158 10.14 4.92 -22.68
CA GLY A 158 8.74 5.07 -23.13
C GLY A 158 7.68 4.18 -22.46
N LEU A 159 7.99 3.45 -21.37
CA LEU A 159 7.11 2.39 -20.85
C LEU A 159 7.00 2.31 -19.33
N SER A 160 5.91 1.70 -18.87
CA SER A 160 5.61 1.39 -17.47
C SER A 160 6.38 0.21 -16.92
N LYS A 161 6.72 0.17 -15.62
CA LYS A 161 7.49 -0.96 -15.04
C LYS A 161 6.58 -2.09 -14.61
N ILE A 162 5.39 -1.72 -14.16
CA ILE A 162 4.21 -2.59 -14.14
C ILE A 162 3.17 -1.94 -15.06
N ASP A 163 2.75 -2.74 -16.03
CA ASP A 163 1.62 -2.61 -16.97
C ASP A 163 1.64 -1.51 -18.06
N TYR A 164 1.45 -1.98 -19.31
CA TYR A 164 1.06 -1.20 -20.48
C TYR A 164 0.00 -2.02 -21.23
N GLY A 165 -1.29 -1.87 -20.89
CA GLY A 165 -2.38 -2.15 -21.82
C GLY A 165 -3.21 -3.43 -21.64
N GLY A 166 -3.52 -3.85 -20.40
CA GLY A 166 -4.59 -4.85 -20.20
C GLY A 166 -4.94 -5.21 -18.76
N MET A 167 -3.99 -5.12 -17.82
CA MET A 167 -4.20 -5.67 -16.47
C MET A 167 -5.44 -5.08 -15.76
N ALA A 168 -6.34 -5.96 -15.28
CA ALA A 168 -7.56 -5.54 -14.58
C ALA A 168 -7.29 -5.02 -13.15
N GLY A 169 -6.15 -5.40 -12.54
CA GLY A 169 -5.80 -4.87 -11.23
C GLY A 169 -4.47 -5.32 -10.66
N LEU A 170 -3.96 -4.49 -9.74
CA LEU A 170 -2.79 -4.75 -8.92
C LEU A 170 -3.20 -4.73 -7.45
N THR A 171 -2.91 -5.80 -6.72
CA THR A 171 -3.14 -5.88 -5.27
C THR A 171 -1.83 -6.08 -4.52
N ILE A 172 -1.54 -5.19 -3.57
CA ILE A 172 -0.39 -5.30 -2.66
C ILE A 172 -0.89 -5.65 -1.26
N ASN A 173 -0.66 -6.90 -0.87
CA ASN A 173 -0.98 -7.43 0.45
C ASN A 173 0.22 -7.38 1.41
N GLY A 174 1.45 -7.35 0.88
CA GLY A 174 2.66 -7.23 1.69
C GLY A 174 3.93 -7.16 0.84
N GLY A 175 5.08 -7.03 1.51
CA GLY A 175 6.39 -6.87 0.87
C GLY A 175 6.66 -5.44 0.40
N ASN A 176 7.82 -5.24 -0.25
CA ASN A 176 8.30 -3.92 -0.68
C ASN A 176 8.46 -3.89 -2.20
N VAL A 177 7.62 -3.12 -2.89
CA VAL A 177 7.63 -2.98 -4.34
C VAL A 177 8.27 -1.65 -4.72
N VAL A 178 9.33 -1.70 -5.52
CA VAL A 178 10.09 -0.53 -5.98
C VAL A 178 9.98 -0.43 -7.50
N LEU A 179 9.42 0.68 -7.99
CA LEU A 179 9.22 0.93 -9.41
C LEU A 179 10.05 2.13 -9.85
N GLN A 180 11.04 1.90 -10.70
CA GLN A 180 11.99 2.93 -11.13
C GLN A 180 11.75 3.31 -12.59
N SER A 181 11.32 4.56 -12.80
CA SER A 181 11.22 5.20 -14.10
C SER A 181 12.46 6.07 -14.34
N SER A 182 12.98 6.10 -15.57
CA SER A 182 14.29 6.74 -15.85
C SER A 182 14.39 7.40 -17.23
N HIS A 183 13.27 7.51 -17.93
CA HIS A 183 13.25 7.88 -19.35
C HIS A 183 12.00 8.70 -19.71
N LEU A 184 12.05 9.42 -20.84
CA LEU A 184 10.90 10.20 -21.33
C LEU A 184 9.69 9.28 -21.56
N ASN A 185 8.50 9.75 -21.20
CA ASN A 185 7.23 9.01 -21.33
C ASN A 185 7.22 7.63 -20.65
N SER A 186 8.15 7.38 -19.72
CA SER A 186 8.18 6.13 -18.96
C SER A 186 7.37 6.26 -17.68
N TYR A 187 6.68 5.18 -17.33
CA TYR A 187 5.91 5.10 -16.10
C TYR A 187 6.60 4.19 -15.07
N GLY A 188 6.49 4.49 -13.78
CA GLY A 188 6.84 3.51 -12.75
C GLY A 188 5.73 2.46 -12.65
N LEU A 189 4.56 2.92 -12.22
CA LEU A 189 3.28 2.21 -12.36
C LEU A 189 2.42 2.93 -13.40
N ARG A 190 1.85 2.18 -14.36
CA ARG A 190 0.73 2.66 -15.16
C ARG A 190 -0.41 1.68 -15.07
N LEU A 191 -1.59 2.14 -14.71
CA LEU A 191 -2.83 1.37 -14.83
C LEU A 191 -3.75 2.14 -15.77
N SER A 192 -4.35 1.47 -16.75
CA SER A 192 -5.30 2.07 -17.70
C SER A 192 -6.64 1.33 -17.63
N SER A 193 -7.74 1.99 -18.02
CA SER A 193 -9.04 1.36 -18.31
C SER A 193 -9.64 0.56 -17.14
N VAL A 194 -10.40 1.21 -16.25
CA VAL A 194 -11.11 0.62 -15.08
C VAL A 194 -10.27 -0.18 -14.07
N ALA A 195 -8.97 -0.34 -14.33
CA ALA A 195 -8.08 -1.12 -13.51
C ALA A 195 -8.01 -0.61 -12.06
N LYS A 196 -8.00 -1.54 -11.11
CA LYS A 196 -8.00 -1.23 -9.68
C LYS A 196 -6.61 -1.47 -9.06
N LEU A 197 -6.06 -0.44 -8.43
CA LEU A 197 -4.96 -0.59 -7.48
C LEU A 197 -5.53 -0.77 -6.07
N THR A 198 -5.23 -1.90 -5.44
CA THR A 198 -5.58 -2.14 -4.03
C THR A 198 -4.31 -2.28 -3.20
N VAL A 199 -4.18 -1.52 -2.12
CA VAL A 199 -3.09 -1.65 -1.14
C VAL A 199 -3.68 -1.95 0.22
N ASN A 200 -3.44 -3.17 0.68
CA ASN A 200 -3.88 -3.66 1.99
C ASN A 200 -2.72 -3.70 2.99
N GLY A 201 -1.47 -3.82 2.51
CA GLY A 201 -0.27 -3.90 3.32
C GLY A 201 0.99 -3.59 2.51
N GLY A 202 2.16 -3.81 3.10
CA GLY A 202 3.45 -3.58 2.42
C GLY A 202 3.71 -2.12 2.03
N SER A 203 4.65 -1.94 1.10
CA SER A 203 5.02 -0.63 0.55
C SER A 203 5.15 -0.64 -0.98
N ILE A 204 4.77 0.47 -1.60
CA ILE A 204 5.06 0.79 -3.00
C ILE A 204 5.91 2.06 -3.01
N HIS A 205 7.11 1.99 -3.59
CA HIS A 205 7.99 3.14 -3.82
C HIS A 205 8.19 3.34 -5.31
N CYS A 206 7.60 4.41 -5.83
CA CYS A 206 7.74 4.82 -7.22
C CYS A 206 8.67 6.02 -7.32
N GLU A 207 9.72 5.91 -8.13
CA GLU A 207 10.69 7.00 -8.29
C GLU A 207 11.07 7.24 -9.75
N ASN A 208 11.12 8.51 -10.13
CA ASN A 208 11.88 8.93 -11.30
C ASN A 208 13.37 9.05 -10.90
N VAL A 209 14.16 8.05 -11.28
CA VAL A 209 15.58 8.01 -10.94
C VAL A 209 16.44 8.83 -11.90
N SER A 210 15.89 9.26 -13.05
CA SER A 210 16.64 10.06 -14.03
C SER A 210 16.70 11.53 -13.64
N PRO A 211 17.89 12.17 -13.72
CA PRO A 211 18.05 13.59 -13.41
C PRO A 211 17.59 14.52 -14.54
N THR A 212 17.40 14.00 -15.76
CA THR A 212 17.22 14.84 -16.97
C THR A 212 15.92 14.58 -17.72
N THR A 213 15.15 13.55 -17.38
CA THR A 213 13.96 13.15 -18.15
C THR A 213 12.65 13.30 -17.38
N ASN A 214 11.60 13.73 -18.07
CA ASN A 214 10.22 13.79 -17.58
C ASN A 214 9.57 12.39 -17.60
N ALA A 215 9.98 11.54 -16.66
CA ALA A 215 9.30 10.26 -16.41
C ALA A 215 8.20 10.43 -15.36
N THR A 216 7.10 9.69 -15.51
CA THR A 216 5.94 9.68 -14.61
C THR A 216 6.07 8.50 -13.64
N PRO A 217 6.59 8.65 -12.42
CA PRO A 217 6.78 7.52 -11.52
C PRO A 217 5.48 6.76 -11.19
N PHE A 218 4.33 7.43 -11.20
CA PHE A 218 3.06 6.83 -10.82
C PHE A 218 1.92 7.43 -11.64
N GLY A 219 1.18 6.58 -12.37
CA GLY A 219 0.03 6.97 -13.17
C GLY A 219 -1.09 5.93 -13.12
N VAL A 220 -2.17 6.21 -12.41
CA VAL A 220 -3.41 5.42 -12.53
C VAL A 220 -4.34 6.26 -13.40
N LEU A 221 -4.60 5.83 -14.62
CA LEU A 221 -5.38 6.53 -15.65
C LEU A 221 -6.77 5.89 -15.74
N ASP A 222 -7.81 6.62 -15.34
CA ASP A 222 -9.21 6.19 -15.36
C ASP A 222 -9.50 4.93 -14.50
N GLY A 223 -8.57 4.60 -13.59
CA GLY A 223 -8.65 3.48 -12.65
C GLY A 223 -8.98 3.94 -11.23
N THR A 224 -9.24 2.99 -10.32
CA THR A 224 -9.52 3.30 -8.91
C THR A 224 -8.34 2.91 -8.02
N ILE A 225 -8.03 3.73 -7.03
CA ILE A 225 -7.05 3.40 -5.99
C ILE A 225 -7.79 3.16 -4.69
N GLU A 226 -7.58 2.00 -4.07
CA GLU A 226 -8.11 1.63 -2.76
C GLU A 226 -6.98 1.37 -1.76
N LEU A 227 -6.87 2.19 -0.71
CA LEU A 227 -5.84 2.09 0.32
C LEU A 227 -6.46 1.65 1.65
N ASN A 228 -6.58 0.34 1.85
CA ASN A 228 -7.05 -0.25 3.11
C ASN A 228 -5.94 -0.29 4.17
N GLY A 229 -4.68 -0.33 3.74
CA GLY A 229 -3.48 -0.28 4.57
C GLY A 229 -2.22 0.01 3.74
N GLY A 230 -1.04 -0.30 4.29
CA GLY A 230 0.23 -0.12 3.58
C GLY A 230 0.62 1.34 3.28
N GLU A 231 1.67 1.51 2.47
CA GLU A 231 2.23 2.81 2.14
C GLU A 231 2.59 2.93 0.66
N ILE A 232 2.20 4.04 0.02
CA ILE A 232 2.66 4.43 -1.32
C ILE A 232 3.52 5.69 -1.19
N THR A 233 4.74 5.64 -1.70
CA THR A 233 5.63 6.79 -1.85
C THR A 233 5.90 7.03 -3.33
N VAL A 234 5.67 8.26 -3.77
CA VAL A 234 5.91 8.70 -5.15
C VAL A 234 6.90 9.86 -5.14
N ILE A 235 8.03 9.69 -5.82
CA ILE A 235 9.07 10.72 -5.94
C ILE A 235 9.27 11.05 -7.42
N GLY A 236 8.74 12.18 -7.84
CA GLY A 236 8.97 12.78 -9.15
C GLY A 236 10.04 13.87 -9.09
N LYS A 237 10.93 13.90 -10.09
CA LYS A 237 11.97 14.95 -10.20
C LYS A 237 11.58 16.10 -11.15
N SER A 238 10.48 15.98 -11.91
CA SER A 238 9.95 17.01 -12.82
C SER A 238 8.42 17.00 -12.88
N ASP A 239 7.81 17.80 -13.78
CA ASP A 239 6.39 18.20 -13.88
C ASP A 239 5.33 17.06 -13.92
N ALA A 240 5.74 15.79 -13.90
CA ALA A 240 4.88 14.62 -14.13
C ALA A 240 4.61 13.82 -12.84
N ASN A 241 3.76 14.34 -11.97
CA ASN A 241 3.14 13.56 -10.89
C ASN A 241 1.63 13.58 -11.12
N GLY A 242 1.03 12.44 -11.48
CA GLY A 242 -0.42 12.39 -11.70
C GLY A 242 -0.97 10.99 -11.50
N ALA A 243 -1.69 10.78 -10.39
CA ALA A 243 -2.75 9.78 -10.35
C ALA A 243 -4.00 10.45 -10.94
N SER A 244 -4.49 9.98 -12.07
CA SER A 244 -5.71 10.47 -12.72
C SER A 244 -6.81 9.41 -12.58
N GLY A 245 -7.33 9.28 -11.37
CA GLY A 245 -8.37 8.32 -11.02
C GLY A 245 -8.81 8.53 -9.56
N PRO A 246 -10.04 8.15 -9.17
CA PRO A 246 -10.52 8.35 -7.81
C PRO A 246 -9.66 7.56 -6.79
N VAL A 247 -9.29 8.24 -5.71
CA VAL A 247 -8.49 7.67 -4.62
C VAL A 247 -9.39 7.50 -3.40
N ASN A 248 -9.59 6.25 -2.99
CA ASN A 248 -10.32 5.88 -1.78
C ASN A 248 -9.33 5.36 -0.73
N ALA A 249 -9.16 6.08 0.37
CA ALA A 249 -8.16 5.72 1.37
C ALA A 249 -8.78 5.50 2.75
N TYR A 250 -8.83 4.24 3.18
CA TYR A 250 -9.52 3.79 4.39
C TYR A 250 -8.57 3.46 5.56
N GLY A 251 -7.26 3.41 5.31
CA GLY A 251 -6.24 3.19 6.35
C GLY A 251 -4.78 3.24 5.87
N GLY A 252 -4.53 3.22 4.55
CA GLY A 252 -3.20 3.35 3.97
C GLY A 252 -2.71 4.79 3.85
N LYS A 253 -1.41 4.95 3.60
CA LYS A 253 -0.75 6.26 3.43
C LYS A 253 -0.26 6.44 2.01
N MET A 254 -0.36 7.66 1.49
CA MET A 254 0.23 8.05 0.21
C MET A 254 0.99 9.37 0.35
N TYR A 255 2.23 9.38 -0.12
CA TYR A 255 3.11 10.55 -0.15
C TYR A 255 3.54 10.83 -1.58
N ALA A 256 3.48 12.09 -2.00
CA ALA A 256 3.97 12.52 -3.30
C ALA A 256 4.91 13.72 -3.16
N VAL A 257 6.11 13.61 -3.71
CA VAL A 257 7.14 14.65 -3.75
C VAL A 257 7.43 15.01 -5.21
N SER A 258 7.42 16.31 -5.55
CA SER A 258 7.76 16.82 -6.89
C SER A 258 8.94 17.80 -6.84
N GLY A 259 9.86 17.69 -7.79
CA GLY A 259 11.02 18.58 -7.93
C GLY A 259 10.72 19.96 -8.54
N LYS A 260 9.55 20.15 -9.15
CA LYS A 260 9.07 21.40 -9.80
C LYS A 260 7.55 21.46 -9.68
N ALA A 261 6.92 22.64 -9.78
CA ALA A 261 5.46 22.81 -9.67
C ALA A 261 4.74 21.80 -10.58
N ALA A 262 4.16 20.75 -10.01
CA ALA A 262 3.39 19.81 -10.81
C ALA A 262 2.12 20.51 -11.26
N THR A 263 1.79 20.45 -12.54
CA THR A 263 0.40 20.61 -12.99
C THR A 263 -0.40 19.51 -12.28
N PRO A 264 -1.39 19.84 -11.42
CA PRO A 264 -2.17 18.83 -10.73
C PRO A 264 -3.00 18.04 -11.76
N GLY A 265 -2.52 16.89 -12.20
CA GLY A 265 -3.28 15.97 -13.05
C GLY A 265 -4.29 15.11 -12.28
N VAL A 266 -4.80 15.60 -11.14
CA VAL A 266 -5.71 14.83 -10.27
C VAL A 266 -7.15 15.16 -10.66
N GLY A 267 -7.61 14.65 -11.81
CA GLY A 267 -9.00 14.78 -12.27
C GLY A 267 -9.97 13.78 -11.63
N GLY A 268 -9.70 13.29 -10.42
CA GLY A 268 -10.45 12.20 -9.78
C GLY A 268 -11.00 12.57 -8.40
N ILE A 269 -12.21 12.09 -8.08
CA ILE A 269 -12.84 12.21 -6.76
C ILE A 269 -11.95 11.53 -5.70
N ILE A 270 -11.47 12.29 -4.71
CA ILE A 270 -10.66 11.77 -3.61
C ILE A 270 -11.57 11.54 -2.39
N THR A 271 -11.83 10.29 -2.04
CA THR A 271 -12.51 9.91 -0.79
C THR A 271 -11.45 9.65 0.29
N LEU A 272 -11.25 10.62 1.19
CA LEU A 272 -10.24 10.54 2.26
C LEU A 272 -10.83 9.97 3.56
N GLY A 273 -10.25 8.88 4.06
CA GLY A 273 -10.30 8.47 5.45
C GLY A 273 -9.36 9.30 6.32
N THR A 274 -9.33 9.03 7.63
CA THR A 274 -8.85 9.96 8.67
C THR A 274 -7.35 10.32 8.67
N ASP A 275 -6.51 9.75 7.80
CA ASP A 275 -5.04 9.91 7.84
C ASP A 275 -4.37 10.15 6.47
N THR A 276 -5.11 10.59 5.45
CA THR A 276 -4.63 10.43 4.06
C THR A 276 -4.22 11.73 3.36
N PHE A 277 -3.04 11.65 2.69
CA PHE A 277 -2.48 12.53 1.66
C PHE A 277 -1.63 13.73 2.14
N ALA A 278 -0.37 13.73 1.70
CA ALA A 278 0.63 14.77 1.93
C ALA A 278 1.35 15.08 0.61
N TYR A 279 1.17 16.31 0.08
CA TYR A 279 1.80 16.80 -1.16
C TYR A 279 2.78 17.93 -0.88
N GLU A 280 4.07 17.74 -1.19
CA GLU A 280 5.11 18.76 -1.03
C GLU A 280 5.66 19.17 -2.41
N SER A 281 5.48 20.44 -2.80
CA SER A 281 6.07 21.03 -4.02
C SER A 281 7.21 21.99 -3.66
N ALA A 282 8.24 22.04 -4.52
CA ALA A 282 9.36 22.98 -4.39
C ALA A 282 9.02 24.41 -4.88
N SER A 283 7.81 24.65 -5.39
CA SER A 283 7.36 25.93 -5.98
C SER A 283 5.87 26.19 -5.72
N PRO A 284 5.42 27.45 -5.60
CA PRO A 284 4.01 27.79 -5.40
C PRO A 284 3.16 27.30 -6.59
N ILE A 285 2.00 26.70 -6.28
CA ILE A 285 1.01 26.23 -7.26
C ILE A 285 0.27 27.45 -7.82
N THR A 286 0.26 27.64 -9.14
CA THR A 286 -0.33 28.85 -9.79
C THR A 286 -1.62 28.60 -10.56
N ASP A 287 -1.94 27.35 -10.93
CA ASP A 287 -3.14 27.04 -11.73
C ASP A 287 -3.88 25.83 -11.13
N VAL A 288 -5.06 26.08 -10.57
CA VAL A 288 -6.07 25.06 -10.27
C VAL A 288 -7.38 25.60 -10.83
N GLU A 289 -7.88 24.97 -11.89
CA GLU A 289 -9.18 25.28 -12.49
C GLU A 289 -10.29 24.94 -11.47
N ALA A 290 -11.28 25.83 -11.35
CA ALA A 290 -12.28 25.80 -10.27
C ALA A 290 -13.27 24.62 -10.38
N ASP A 291 -13.29 23.95 -11.53
CA ASP A 291 -14.31 22.97 -11.90
C ASP A 291 -13.89 21.52 -11.57
N ASP A 292 -12.61 21.30 -11.20
CA ASP A 292 -12.00 19.97 -10.99
C ASP A 292 -12.01 19.48 -9.53
N VAL A 293 -12.63 20.20 -8.59
CA VAL A 293 -12.59 19.87 -7.15
C VAL A 293 -13.97 19.92 -6.50
N THR A 294 -14.66 18.79 -6.43
CA THR A 294 -15.94 18.67 -5.70
C THR A 294 -15.69 18.31 -4.22
N ALA A 295 -15.89 19.30 -3.34
CA ALA A 295 -16.13 19.22 -1.90
C ALA A 295 -15.25 18.28 -1.03
N ILE A 296 -14.25 18.88 -0.37
CA ILE A 296 -13.55 18.33 0.80
C ILE A 296 -14.48 18.43 2.03
N THR A 297 -14.97 17.30 2.57
CA THR A 297 -15.58 17.29 3.91
C THR A 297 -14.49 17.32 4.98
N SER A 298 -14.46 18.43 5.73
CA SER A 298 -13.32 18.88 6.50
C SER A 298 -12.94 18.01 7.71
N GLY A 299 -11.65 17.72 7.87
CA GLY A 299 -11.11 17.26 9.15
C GLY A 299 -9.61 16.96 9.19
N THR A 300 -8.73 17.99 9.16
CA THR A 300 -7.54 18.20 10.04
C THR A 300 -6.51 19.16 9.39
N LYS A 301 -5.95 20.10 10.18
CA LYS A 301 -4.82 20.96 9.79
C LYS A 301 -3.49 20.21 9.94
N ALA A 302 -2.76 20.00 8.84
CA ALA A 302 -1.42 19.40 8.83
C ALA A 302 -0.32 20.38 9.25
N SER A 303 0.72 19.88 9.93
CA SER A 303 1.86 20.67 10.42
C SER A 303 3.12 20.41 9.60
N LYS A 304 3.38 21.36 8.69
CA LYS A 304 4.51 21.63 7.75
C LYS A 304 3.86 21.90 6.38
N ARG A 305 4.42 22.81 5.59
CA ARG A 305 3.70 23.55 4.52
C ARG A 305 3.12 22.61 3.45
N TYR A 306 1.88 22.19 3.66
CA TYR A 306 1.01 21.62 2.64
C TYR A 306 0.09 22.75 2.17
N VAL A 307 -0.12 22.87 0.86
CA VAL A 307 -1.11 23.80 0.31
C VAL A 307 -2.49 23.25 0.68
N LEU A 308 -3.12 23.87 1.67
CA LEU A 308 -4.55 23.72 1.93
C LEU A 308 -5.23 24.72 0.99
N ILE A 309 -5.76 24.28 -0.15
CA ILE A 309 -6.62 25.15 -0.97
C ILE A 309 -7.95 25.25 -0.22
N GLN A 310 -8.10 26.31 0.57
CA GLN A 310 -9.38 26.76 1.11
C GLN A 310 -9.86 27.91 0.24
N TYR A 311 -10.91 27.70 -0.54
CA TYR A 311 -11.80 28.80 -0.90
C TYR A 311 -13.06 28.74 -0.05
N VAL A 312 -13.37 29.88 0.56
CA VAL A 312 -14.62 30.17 1.24
C VAL A 312 -15.56 30.65 0.14
N SER A 313 -16.63 29.91 -0.18
CA SER A 313 -17.68 30.49 -1.02
C SER A 313 -18.58 31.36 -0.14
N SER A 314 -18.62 32.64 -0.49
CA SER A 314 -19.61 33.62 -0.07
C SER A 314 -20.89 33.45 -0.91
N GLY A 315 -22.03 33.33 -0.22
CA GLY A 315 -23.35 33.91 -0.55
C GLY A 315 -24.02 33.68 -1.91
N GLU A 316 -25.20 33.03 -1.85
CA GLU A 316 -26.46 33.23 -2.62
C GLU A 316 -26.41 33.07 -4.17
N GLU A 317 -27.37 32.51 -4.92
CA GLU A 317 -28.84 32.39 -4.83
C GLU A 317 -29.39 31.13 -5.57
N GLY A 318 -30.62 30.71 -5.20
CA GLY A 318 -31.62 29.98 -6.02
C GLY A 318 -31.44 28.46 -6.19
N GLY A 319 -32.42 27.56 -6.07
CA GLY A 319 -33.87 27.63 -5.88
C GLY A 319 -34.46 26.24 -6.21
N GLU A 320 -35.29 25.73 -5.28
CA GLU A 320 -36.45 24.83 -5.43
C GLU A 320 -36.37 23.35 -5.91
N GLY A 321 -36.98 22.49 -5.05
CA GLY A 321 -37.79 21.30 -5.41
C GLY A 321 -37.07 19.93 -5.38
N GLY A 322 -37.50 18.86 -4.71
CA GLY A 322 -38.67 18.54 -3.87
C GLY A 322 -38.77 17.01 -3.66
N GLY A 323 -39.08 16.58 -2.43
CA GLY A 323 -39.64 15.25 -2.03
C GLY A 323 -38.81 13.98 -2.31
N SER A 324 -38.97 12.83 -1.65
CA SER A 324 -39.75 12.32 -0.52
C SER A 324 -39.37 10.83 -0.36
N GLY A 325 -39.43 10.26 0.85
CA GLY A 325 -39.61 8.81 1.06
C GLY A 325 -38.33 8.04 1.39
N ASN A 326 -37.97 7.73 2.65
CA ASN A 326 -38.57 6.83 3.66
C ASN A 326 -38.03 5.38 3.58
N GLY A 327 -37.55 4.86 4.72
CA GLY A 327 -37.51 3.41 4.98
C GLY A 327 -36.27 2.86 5.68
N GLY A 328 -36.46 2.30 6.88
CA GLY A 328 -35.75 1.09 7.36
C GLY A 328 -34.44 1.32 8.11
N GLN A 329 -34.40 1.51 9.43
CA GLN A 329 -34.61 0.50 10.49
C GLN A 329 -33.39 -0.40 10.75
N GLY A 330 -32.66 -0.01 11.82
CA GLY A 330 -31.95 -0.84 12.81
C GLY A 330 -31.18 -2.09 12.41
N SER A 331 -29.92 -2.15 12.84
CA SER A 331 -29.50 -3.25 13.72
C SER A 331 -28.23 -2.90 14.49
N SER A 332 -28.36 -3.04 15.80
CA SER A 332 -27.30 -3.12 16.81
C SER A 332 -26.40 -4.32 16.57
N GLY A 333 -25.08 -4.13 16.68
CA GLY A 333 -24.12 -5.23 16.63
C GLY A 333 -22.68 -4.77 16.83
N GLU A 334 -22.32 -4.64 18.10
CA GLU A 334 -20.98 -4.77 18.71
C GLU A 334 -19.70 -4.29 18.00
N THR A 335 -19.07 -3.34 18.68
CA THR A 335 -17.77 -2.65 18.52
C THR A 335 -16.54 -3.51 18.14
N PRO A 336 -15.70 -3.07 17.18
CA PRO A 336 -14.30 -3.48 17.09
C PRO A 336 -13.38 -2.48 17.81
N VAL A 337 -12.54 -3.01 18.70
CA VAL A 337 -11.59 -2.30 19.56
C VAL A 337 -10.29 -2.00 18.78
N SER A 338 -10.07 -0.77 18.29
CA SER A 338 -8.70 -0.24 18.04
C SER A 338 -8.56 1.28 17.80
N ALA A 339 -9.62 2.06 17.61
CA ALA A 339 -9.51 3.52 17.31
C ALA A 339 -9.20 4.42 18.53
N ASN A 340 -9.23 3.89 19.75
CA ASN A 340 -9.19 4.69 20.97
C ASN A 340 -7.94 4.49 21.84
N LEU A 341 -6.78 4.20 21.22
CA LEU A 341 -5.50 4.04 21.92
C LEU A 341 -4.67 5.34 21.89
N ALA A 342 -4.10 5.74 23.02
CA ALA A 342 -3.22 6.91 23.15
C ALA A 342 -1.91 6.54 23.86
N VAL A 343 -0.83 7.28 23.59
CA VAL A 343 0.43 7.15 24.34
C VAL A 343 0.54 8.27 25.37
N VAL A 344 0.92 7.94 26.61
CA VAL A 344 1.13 8.94 27.67
C VAL A 344 2.10 10.04 27.20
N LYS A 345 1.81 11.30 27.57
CA LYS A 345 2.40 12.57 27.06
C LYS A 345 1.92 13.01 25.68
N GLY A 346 1.38 12.09 24.88
CA GLY A 346 0.84 12.34 23.56
C GLY A 346 -0.43 13.20 23.60
N LYS A 347 -0.68 13.91 22.50
CA LYS A 347 -1.92 14.65 22.22
C LYS A 347 -2.46 14.22 20.87
N GLN A 348 -3.75 13.98 20.79
CA GLN A 348 -4.47 13.65 19.56
C GLN A 348 -5.79 14.39 19.50
N ASN A 349 -6.25 14.72 18.30
CA ASN A 349 -7.59 15.26 18.11
C ASN A 349 -8.57 14.10 17.93
N ILE A 350 -9.66 14.10 18.68
CA ILE A 350 -10.62 12.98 18.71
C ILE A 350 -11.94 13.31 18.04
N LYS A 351 -12.07 14.46 17.37
CA LYS A 351 -13.35 14.88 16.77
C LYS A 351 -13.89 13.89 15.76
N SER A 352 -13.03 13.38 14.88
CA SER A 352 -13.37 12.41 13.83
C SER A 352 -13.80 11.04 14.38
N LEU A 353 -13.54 10.76 15.66
CA LEU A 353 -13.95 9.51 16.29
C LEU A 353 -15.42 9.51 16.74
N TYR A 354 -16.09 10.67 16.68
CA TYR A 354 -17.48 10.82 17.10
C TYR A 354 -18.36 11.07 15.89
N LYS A 355 -19.23 10.12 15.58
CA LYS A 355 -20.11 10.15 14.40
C LYS A 355 -21.04 11.36 14.40
N THR A 356 -21.47 11.77 15.58
CA THR A 356 -22.39 12.91 15.78
C THR A 356 -21.70 14.27 15.74
N TYR A 357 -20.38 14.33 15.60
CA TYR A 357 -19.63 15.58 15.55
C TYR A 357 -19.72 16.23 14.16
N GLY A 358 -20.20 17.47 14.11
CA GLY A 358 -20.22 18.27 12.87
C GLY A 358 -21.58 18.38 12.18
N GLU A 359 -22.64 17.77 12.73
CA GLU A 359 -24.01 18.01 12.27
C GLU A 359 -24.37 19.51 12.34
N SER A 360 -25.08 19.98 11.32
CA SER A 360 -25.48 21.38 11.22
C SER A 360 -26.46 21.78 12.33
N GLY A 361 -26.45 23.05 12.74
CA GLY A 361 -27.35 23.57 13.77
C GLY A 361 -26.91 23.32 15.22
N TYR A 362 -25.83 22.58 15.45
CA TYR A 362 -25.33 22.26 16.80
C TYR A 362 -24.00 22.94 17.14
N LYS A 363 -23.82 23.23 18.43
CA LYS A 363 -22.53 23.51 19.05
C LYS A 363 -22.06 22.28 19.80
N TYR A 364 -20.76 22.01 19.78
CA TYR A 364 -20.17 20.81 20.36
C TYR A 364 -19.18 21.13 21.48
N LYS A 365 -19.07 20.23 22.46
CA LYS A 365 -17.94 20.20 23.41
C LYS A 365 -17.63 18.77 23.84
N PHE A 366 -16.34 18.50 24.05
CA PHE A 366 -15.89 17.24 24.62
C PHE A 366 -15.64 17.37 26.12
N LYS A 367 -15.93 16.32 26.89
CA LYS A 367 -15.80 16.30 28.34
C LYS A 367 -15.58 14.89 28.86
N ILE A 368 -14.73 14.75 29.87
CA ILE A 368 -14.66 13.55 30.71
C ILE A 368 -15.52 13.81 31.93
N ASP A 369 -16.61 13.07 32.12
CA ASP A 369 -17.54 13.33 33.22
C ASP A 369 -16.95 12.88 34.56
N ASN A 370 -16.38 11.68 34.58
CA ASN A 370 -15.78 11.11 35.78
C ASN A 370 -14.53 11.89 36.22
N LYS A 371 -14.54 12.40 37.45
CA LYS A 371 -13.41 13.19 38.00
C LYS A 371 -12.14 12.36 38.16
N SER A 372 -12.24 11.05 38.45
CA SER A 372 -11.06 10.20 38.61
C SER A 372 -10.32 10.00 37.28
N GLU A 373 -11.07 9.83 36.19
CA GLU A 373 -10.57 9.64 34.83
C GLU A 373 -9.87 10.89 34.26
N ARG A 374 -10.20 12.08 34.76
CA ARG A 374 -9.49 13.34 34.40
C ARG A 374 -8.02 13.35 34.86
N LYS A 375 -7.64 12.43 35.76
CA LYS A 375 -6.24 12.20 36.15
C LYS A 375 -5.49 11.39 35.09
N ILE A 376 -6.20 10.56 34.32
CA ILE A 376 -5.67 9.71 33.24
C ILE A 376 -5.62 10.51 31.94
N PHE A 377 -6.70 11.18 31.58
CA PHE A 377 -6.80 12.00 30.37
C PHE A 377 -7.18 13.46 30.65
N LYS A 378 -6.78 14.37 29.76
CA LYS A 378 -7.35 15.71 29.67
C LYS A 378 -7.88 15.92 28.27
N VAL A 379 -9.14 16.28 28.16
CA VAL A 379 -9.77 16.65 26.90
C VAL A 379 -10.05 18.15 26.88
N SER A 380 -9.74 18.83 25.78
CA SER A 380 -10.19 20.21 25.55
C SER A 380 -11.66 20.20 25.10
N SER A 381 -12.40 21.29 25.31
CA SER A 381 -13.76 21.39 24.74
C SER A 381 -13.78 21.28 23.22
N LYS A 382 -12.63 21.47 22.55
CA LYS A 382 -12.45 21.34 21.10
C LYS A 382 -11.98 19.95 20.67
N GLY A 383 -11.91 18.97 21.58
CA GLY A 383 -11.58 17.59 21.21
C GLY A 383 -10.09 17.29 21.12
N ASP A 384 -9.22 18.08 21.75
CA ASP A 384 -7.80 17.71 21.90
C ASP A 384 -7.65 16.87 23.16
N LEU A 385 -7.37 15.59 22.99
CA LEU A 385 -7.17 14.62 24.05
C LEU A 385 -5.68 14.46 24.36
N LYS A 386 -5.31 14.59 25.63
CA LYS A 386 -3.94 14.36 26.14
C LYS A 386 -3.94 13.25 27.18
N ALA A 387 -3.16 12.20 26.94
CA ALA A 387 -2.90 11.16 27.93
C ALA A 387 -1.87 11.64 28.97
N LYS A 388 -2.20 11.51 30.26
CA LYS A 388 -1.37 11.91 31.40
C LYS A 388 -0.79 10.73 32.16
N LYS A 389 -1.56 9.66 32.31
CA LYS A 389 -1.20 8.42 33.00
C LYS A 389 -1.73 7.25 32.20
N GLU A 390 -1.17 6.07 32.42
CA GLU A 390 -1.72 4.83 31.89
C GLU A 390 -3.10 4.54 32.50
N GLY A 391 -3.97 3.92 31.71
CA GLY A 391 -5.33 3.56 32.09
C GLY A 391 -6.36 4.02 31.05
N SER A 392 -7.64 3.96 31.42
CA SER A 392 -8.75 4.24 30.52
C SER A 392 -9.62 5.40 31.01
N ALA A 393 -10.24 6.13 30.09
CA ALA A 393 -11.24 7.16 30.39
C ALA A 393 -12.34 7.17 29.33
N VAL A 394 -13.57 7.42 29.77
CA VAL A 394 -14.70 7.70 28.89
C VAL A 394 -14.70 9.19 28.58
N VAL A 395 -14.67 9.51 27.30
CA VAL A 395 -14.82 10.89 26.81
C VAL A 395 -16.18 10.99 26.15
N SER A 396 -16.97 11.96 26.57
CA SER A 396 -18.30 12.22 26.03
C SER A 396 -18.29 13.46 25.14
N LEU A 397 -18.99 13.38 24.02
CA LEU A 397 -19.38 14.50 23.19
C LEU A 397 -20.73 15.01 23.66
N TYR A 398 -20.79 16.31 23.92
CA TYR A 398 -22.02 17.03 24.19
C TYR A 398 -22.36 17.91 22.99
N ARG A 399 -23.63 17.98 22.65
CA ARG A 399 -24.16 18.91 21.65
C ARG A 399 -25.25 19.81 22.23
N LYS A 400 -25.52 20.94 21.58
CA LYS A 400 -26.68 21.79 21.85
C LYS A 400 -27.07 22.63 20.65
N VAL A 401 -28.36 22.90 20.52
CA VAL A 401 -28.90 23.90 19.59
C VAL A 401 -28.65 25.33 20.09
N LYS A 402 -28.85 26.33 19.23
CA LYS A 402 -28.76 27.76 19.60
C LYS A 402 -29.74 28.05 20.75
N LYS A 403 -29.24 28.60 21.86
CA LYS A 403 -29.97 28.85 23.14
C LYS A 403 -30.49 27.60 23.88
N GLY A 404 -30.16 26.38 23.44
CA GLY A 404 -30.52 25.14 24.12
C GLY A 404 -29.60 24.74 25.28
N LYS A 405 -29.99 23.69 26.01
CA LYS A 405 -29.16 23.02 27.04
C LYS A 405 -28.19 22.03 26.39
N TRP A 406 -27.07 21.77 27.07
CA TRP A 406 -26.11 20.75 26.63
C TRP A 406 -26.65 19.35 26.94
N GLU A 407 -26.71 18.49 25.94
CA GLU A 407 -27.05 17.07 26.07
C GLU A 407 -25.85 16.22 25.66
N LYS A 408 -25.73 15.03 26.26
CA LYS A 408 -24.71 14.05 25.87
C LYS A 408 -25.19 13.37 24.58
N ALA A 409 -24.39 13.44 23.53
CA ALA A 409 -24.72 12.90 22.21
C ALA A 409 -24.10 11.50 21.99
N GLU A 410 -22.85 11.33 22.42
CA GLU A 410 -22.06 10.13 22.11
C GLU A 410 -20.90 10.03 23.11
N GLU A 411 -20.40 8.82 23.37
CA GLU A 411 -19.24 8.60 24.23
C GLU A 411 -18.36 7.46 23.73
N HIS A 412 -17.06 7.58 24.01
CA HIS A 412 -16.05 6.62 23.60
C HIS A 412 -15.07 6.37 24.74
N THR A 413 -14.65 5.13 24.89
CA THR A 413 -13.63 4.72 25.87
C THR A 413 -12.25 4.80 25.24
N PHE A 414 -11.38 5.62 25.81
CA PHE A 414 -9.98 5.75 25.44
C PHE A 414 -9.08 5.01 26.40
N LYS A 415 -8.14 4.22 25.87
CA LYS A 415 -7.07 3.57 26.61
C LYS A 415 -5.77 4.32 26.38
N SER A 416 -4.94 4.42 27.41
CA SER A 416 -3.58 4.97 27.30
C SER A 416 -2.53 4.01 27.81
N GLU A 417 -1.41 3.95 27.11
CA GLU A 417 -0.26 3.12 27.44
C GLU A 417 0.97 3.96 27.73
N LEU A 418 1.76 3.54 28.72
CA LEU A 418 2.99 4.20 29.16
C LEU A 418 4.19 3.31 28.81
N PRO A 419 5.00 3.70 27.81
CA PRO A 419 6.26 3.02 27.55
C PRO A 419 7.30 3.44 28.58
N GLU A 420 8.17 2.50 28.96
CA GLU A 420 9.27 2.75 29.88
C GLU A 420 10.61 2.37 29.25
N PHE A 421 11.58 3.28 29.38
CA PHE A 421 12.92 3.11 28.85
C PHE A 421 13.97 3.30 29.95
N GLU A 422 15.15 2.75 29.74
CA GLU A 422 16.32 3.15 30.50
C GLU A 422 16.59 4.64 30.34
N LYS A 423 16.80 5.32 31.47
CA LYS A 423 17.10 6.76 31.45
C LYS A 423 18.48 7.03 30.85
N LYS A 424 19.40 6.08 31.02
CA LYS A 424 20.80 6.21 30.61
C LYS A 424 21.37 4.85 30.21
N ILE A 425 22.03 4.82 29.07
CA ILE A 425 22.82 3.68 28.57
C ILE A 425 24.28 4.13 28.49
N THR A 426 25.19 3.25 28.86
CA THR A 426 26.64 3.45 28.70
C THR A 426 27.17 2.39 27.77
N MET A 427 27.94 2.79 26.76
CA MET A 427 28.47 1.91 25.71
C MET A 427 29.95 2.21 25.47
N THR A 428 30.66 1.26 24.87
CA THR A 428 32.01 1.47 24.32
C THR A 428 31.90 1.80 22.83
N ALA A 429 32.83 2.59 22.27
CA ALA A 429 32.82 2.88 20.83
C ALA A 429 32.88 1.58 20.00
N GLY A 430 32.05 1.49 18.96
CA GLY A 430 31.86 0.28 18.14
C GLY A 430 30.78 -0.68 18.64
N GLU A 431 30.31 -0.56 19.89
CA GLU A 431 29.27 -1.41 20.44
C GLU A 431 27.89 -1.11 19.82
N THR A 432 27.06 -2.15 19.71
CA THR A 432 25.65 -2.02 19.32
C THR A 432 24.71 -2.57 20.38
N ILE A 433 23.57 -1.93 20.59
CA ILE A 433 22.53 -2.39 21.51
C ILE A 433 21.15 -2.32 20.87
N GLU A 434 20.41 -3.42 20.93
CA GLU A 434 19.04 -3.53 20.42
C GLU A 434 18.02 -2.86 21.35
N ALA A 435 16.88 -2.40 20.81
CA ALA A 435 15.86 -1.69 21.58
C ALA A 435 15.29 -2.48 22.77
N SER A 436 15.21 -3.80 22.65
CA SER A 436 14.74 -4.70 23.71
C SER A 436 15.59 -4.65 24.97
N LYS A 437 16.88 -4.26 24.88
CA LYS A 437 17.79 -4.20 26.02
C LYS A 437 17.65 -2.93 26.85
N TYR A 438 17.08 -1.87 26.28
CA TYR A 438 16.90 -0.59 26.98
C TYR A 438 15.43 -0.15 27.10
N THR A 439 14.50 -0.99 26.65
CA THR A 439 13.06 -0.81 26.83
C THR A 439 12.60 -1.66 28.00
N LYS A 440 12.17 -1.03 29.10
CA LYS A 440 11.66 -1.70 30.30
C LYS A 440 10.23 -2.18 30.11
N LYS A 441 9.44 -1.40 29.38
CA LYS A 441 8.03 -1.69 29.09
C LYS A 441 7.72 -1.26 27.66
N ALA A 442 7.56 -2.24 26.78
CA ALA A 442 7.04 -2.04 25.44
C ALA A 442 5.51 -1.88 25.49
N ILE A 443 4.94 -1.28 24.45
CA ILE A 443 3.51 -0.99 24.32
C ILE A 443 3.04 -1.40 22.92
N SER A 444 1.73 -1.37 22.66
CA SER A 444 1.16 -1.89 21.40
C SER A 444 1.49 -1.07 20.15
N VAL A 445 2.05 0.13 20.32
CA VAL A 445 2.50 1.00 19.22
C VAL A 445 4.02 1.11 19.20
N SER A 446 4.61 1.14 18.01
CA SER A 446 6.06 1.28 17.84
C SER A 446 6.46 2.76 17.72
N PRO A 447 7.58 3.19 18.35
CA PRO A 447 8.11 4.54 18.18
C PRO A 447 9.05 4.65 16.98
N ASN A 448 9.25 5.88 16.51
CA ASN A 448 10.38 6.25 15.66
C ASN A 448 11.53 6.81 16.51
N TYR A 449 12.76 6.44 16.18
CA TYR A 449 13.95 6.83 16.93
C TYR A 449 14.79 7.87 16.19
N ILE A 450 15.32 8.84 16.93
CA ILE A 450 16.23 9.87 16.39
C ILE A 450 17.36 10.15 17.38
N SER A 451 18.61 10.18 16.89
CA SER A 451 19.76 10.66 17.66
C SER A 451 19.93 12.17 17.52
N LYS A 452 20.11 12.87 18.66
CA LYS A 452 20.44 14.31 18.67
C LYS A 452 21.84 14.60 18.10
N LYS A 453 22.76 13.65 18.23
CA LYS A 453 24.15 13.73 17.75
C LYS A 453 24.57 12.39 17.15
N PRO A 454 24.21 12.11 15.88
CA PRO A 454 24.57 10.87 15.19
C PRO A 454 26.08 10.60 15.18
N ALA A 455 26.90 11.65 15.15
CA ALA A 455 28.35 11.54 15.23
C ALA A 455 28.89 10.96 16.56
N VAL A 456 28.07 10.85 17.61
CA VAL A 456 28.42 10.22 18.89
C VAL A 456 27.81 8.82 18.98
N ALA A 457 26.52 8.69 18.66
CA ALA A 457 25.86 7.39 18.49
C ALA A 457 24.72 7.55 17.47
N THR A 458 24.64 6.61 16.53
CA THR A 458 23.53 6.50 15.57
C THR A 458 22.43 5.62 16.15
N VAL A 459 21.24 5.72 15.59
CA VAL A 459 20.13 4.84 15.91
C VAL A 459 19.36 4.54 14.64
N ASP A 460 19.02 3.29 14.42
CA ASP A 460 18.09 2.89 13.36
C ASP A 460 16.69 3.41 13.70
N SER A 461 16.06 4.12 12.77
CA SER A 461 14.83 4.88 13.04
C SER A 461 13.63 3.99 13.38
N THR A 462 13.64 2.73 12.96
CA THR A 462 12.49 1.83 13.03
C THR A 462 12.70 0.76 14.10
N THR A 463 13.87 0.14 14.13
CA THR A 463 14.22 -0.93 15.07
C THR A 463 14.70 -0.39 16.42
N GLY A 464 15.21 0.85 16.45
CA GLY A 464 15.83 1.44 17.64
C GLY A 464 17.20 0.86 17.96
N LYS A 465 17.84 0.11 17.05
CA LYS A 465 19.21 -0.36 17.26
C LYS A 465 20.16 0.83 17.36
N ILE A 466 20.88 0.95 18.47
CA ILE A 466 21.85 2.02 18.70
C ILE A 466 23.26 1.51 18.40
N THR A 467 24.05 2.29 17.65
CA THR A 467 25.48 2.04 17.40
C THR A 467 26.31 3.17 17.98
N ALA A 468 27.24 2.84 18.87
CA ALA A 468 28.17 3.79 19.46
C ALA A 468 29.28 4.15 18.46
N VAL A 469 29.42 5.44 18.12
CA VAL A 469 30.37 5.91 17.09
C VAL A 469 31.67 6.37 17.73
N LYS A 470 31.61 7.33 18.65
CA LYS A 470 32.80 7.88 19.32
C LYS A 470 32.48 8.40 20.70
N LYS A 471 33.53 8.52 21.52
CA LYS A 471 33.44 9.04 22.88
C LYS A 471 32.64 10.34 22.94
N GLY A 472 31.67 10.38 23.85
CA GLY A 472 30.79 11.53 23.99
C GLY A 472 29.45 11.19 24.65
N SER A 473 28.51 12.14 24.57
CA SER A 473 27.13 11.86 24.98
C SER A 473 26.12 12.43 23.99
N THR A 474 25.05 11.67 23.76
CA THR A 474 23.92 12.05 22.92
C THR A 474 22.60 11.66 23.61
N LYS A 475 21.51 12.09 23.00
CA LYS A 475 20.14 11.76 23.40
C LYS A 475 19.49 11.04 22.23
N ILE A 476 18.98 9.84 22.49
CA ILE A 476 18.08 9.13 21.56
C ILE A 476 16.65 9.47 21.98
N THR A 477 15.82 9.89 21.02
CA THR A 477 14.42 10.22 21.27
C THR A 477 13.53 9.21 20.57
N ALA A 478 12.79 8.42 21.35
CA ALA A 478 11.68 7.61 20.89
C ALA A 478 10.43 8.48 20.79
N THR A 479 9.82 8.53 19.61
CA THR A 479 8.67 9.39 19.29
C THR A 479 7.49 8.53 18.87
N TYR A 480 6.38 8.65 19.59
CA TYR A 480 5.11 7.99 19.27
C TYR A 480 4.13 9.01 18.71
N GLY A 481 3.65 8.76 17.48
CA GLY A 481 2.82 9.68 16.71
C GLY A 481 3.62 10.80 16.02
N SER A 482 2.91 11.77 15.43
CA SER A 482 3.48 12.83 14.60
C SER A 482 3.22 14.24 15.15
N GLY A 483 3.94 15.23 14.62
CA GLY A 483 3.72 16.65 14.92
C GLY A 483 4.06 17.10 16.36
N LYS A 484 3.52 18.25 16.76
CA LYS A 484 3.75 18.86 18.10
C LYS A 484 3.06 18.08 19.23
N GLY A 485 2.13 17.18 18.89
CA GLY A 485 1.39 16.35 19.83
C GLY A 485 2.07 15.02 20.17
N ALA A 486 3.09 14.60 19.41
CA ALA A 486 3.75 13.30 19.59
C ALA A 486 4.31 13.11 21.01
N ALA A 487 4.15 11.90 21.54
CA ALA A 487 4.77 11.54 22.81
C ALA A 487 6.27 11.29 22.61
N LYS A 488 7.11 11.99 23.38
CA LYS A 488 8.56 11.90 23.25
C LYS A 488 9.20 11.38 24.54
N TYR A 489 10.05 10.38 24.38
CA TYR A 489 10.81 9.76 25.45
C TYR A 489 12.29 9.82 25.09
N THR A 490 13.12 10.29 26.03
CA THR A 490 14.53 10.53 25.76
C THR A 490 15.39 9.64 26.62
N ILE A 491 16.34 8.98 25.95
CA ILE A 491 17.34 8.10 26.53
C ILE A 491 18.69 8.79 26.39
N LYS A 492 19.45 8.89 27.49
CA LYS A 492 20.81 9.45 27.46
C LYS A 492 21.81 8.34 27.11
N VAL A 493 22.52 8.48 26.00
CA VAL A 493 23.58 7.54 25.62
C VAL A 493 24.92 8.19 25.93
N LYS A 494 25.77 7.48 26.69
CA LYS A 494 27.16 7.87 26.97
C LYS A 494 28.09 6.83 26.35
N VAL A 495 28.89 7.26 25.39
CA VAL A 495 29.95 6.44 24.80
C VAL A 495 31.25 6.77 25.53
N LYS A 496 31.90 5.75 26.10
CA LYS A 496 33.15 5.88 26.85
C LYS A 496 34.37 5.90 25.95
#